data_AF-K0RTQ0-F1
#
_entry.id   AF-K0RTQ0-F1
#
_cell.length_a   1.000
_cell.length_b   1.000
_cell.length_c   1.000
_cell.angle_alpha   90.00
_cell.angle_beta   90.00
_cell.angle_gamma   90.00
#
_symmetry.space_group_name_H-M   'P 1'
#
loop_
_entity.id
_entity.type
_entity.pdbx_description
1 polymer ?
#
loop_
_entity_poly.entity_id
_entity_poly.type
_entity_poly.pdbx_seq_one_letter_code
_entity_poly.pdbx_strand_id
1 'polypeptide(L)'
;MNWTPNAGRGLPPEDRGGKKNKTMDELADTIAEFSVKPSTTPEEFDPVEVTDGFVYLGCPIGSPEFARSYFKVKVNEVRQEARKLHQQINDHQTRLHLFTMSTMLKLPYLLGMDIMHNLPLTDFDYGNWMNWYSELVEDIEELLRSFLSELLDEAEIPDHTILICQLGLKQGGLGLLHPASRAVSDFIVSMNKAQFSARN
;
A
#
# COMPACT_ATOMS: atom_id res chain seq x y z
N MET A 1 -72.40 2.24 2.67
CA MET A 1 -72.63 1.38 3.85
C MET A 1 -72.46 -0.06 3.41
N ASN A 2 -71.34 -0.69 3.78
CA ASN A 2 -71.26 -2.10 4.20
C ASN A 2 -69.79 -2.42 4.51
N TRP A 3 -69.50 -2.42 5.80
CA TRP A 3 -68.31 -2.98 6.41
C TRP A 3 -68.59 -4.45 6.73
N THR A 4 -67.62 -5.33 6.48
CA THR A 4 -67.21 -6.40 7.42
C THR A 4 -65.87 -7.00 6.97
N PRO A 5 -65.08 -7.54 7.93
CA PRO A 5 -63.62 -7.56 7.90
C PRO A 5 -63.08 -8.94 7.50
N ASN A 6 -61.85 -9.00 6.97
CA ASN A 6 -61.15 -10.29 6.89
C ASN A 6 -59.72 -10.21 7.42
N ALA A 7 -59.56 -10.92 8.53
CA ALA A 7 -58.39 -11.51 9.17
C ALA A 7 -56.99 -11.17 8.62
N GLY A 8 -56.13 -10.76 9.55
CA GLY A 8 -54.73 -10.47 9.34
C GLY A 8 -53.95 -11.61 8.67
N ARG A 9 -53.18 -11.23 7.66
CA ARG A 9 -52.00 -11.98 7.24
C ARG A 9 -50.79 -11.35 7.91
N GLY A 10 -50.25 -12.06 8.90
CA GLY A 10 -48.95 -11.74 9.48
C GLY A 10 -47.87 -11.79 8.40
N LEU A 11 -46.96 -10.82 8.46
CA LEU A 11 -45.67 -10.85 7.76
C LEU A 11 -44.92 -12.13 8.16
N PRO A 12 -44.27 -12.85 7.23
CA PRO A 12 -43.41 -13.97 7.59
C PRO A 12 -42.23 -13.46 8.45
N PRO A 13 -41.80 -14.21 9.48
CA PRO A 13 -40.65 -13.82 10.28
C PRO A 13 -39.40 -13.81 9.39
N GLU A 14 -38.75 -12.66 9.27
CA GLU A 14 -37.42 -12.57 8.66
C GLU A 14 -36.47 -13.49 9.42
N ASP A 15 -35.98 -14.49 8.70
CA ASP A 15 -35.01 -15.48 9.10
C ASP A 15 -33.63 -14.83 9.37
N ARG A 16 -33.51 -14.20 10.55
CA ARG A 16 -32.24 -13.69 11.08
C ARG A 16 -31.32 -14.80 11.63
N GLY A 17 -31.78 -16.05 11.65
CA GLY A 17 -31.01 -17.22 12.09
C GLY A 17 -30.08 -17.74 10.99
N GLY A 18 -30.58 -17.88 9.76
CA GLY A 18 -29.81 -18.45 8.64
C GLY A 18 -28.55 -17.66 8.23
N LYS A 19 -28.55 -16.33 8.36
CA LYS A 19 -27.37 -15.49 8.05
C LYS A 19 -26.26 -15.57 9.10
N LYS A 20 -26.61 -15.80 10.38
CA LYS A 20 -25.63 -15.95 11.46
C LYS A 20 -24.91 -17.29 11.37
N ASN A 21 -25.64 -18.35 11.02
CA ASN A 21 -25.03 -19.68 10.88
C ASN A 21 -24.06 -19.70 9.71
N LYS A 22 -24.46 -19.14 8.56
CA LYS A 22 -23.58 -19.02 7.38
C LYS A 22 -22.28 -18.24 7.65
N THR A 23 -22.35 -17.16 8.43
CA THR A 23 -21.16 -16.36 8.80
C THR A 23 -20.29 -17.02 9.86
N MET A 24 -20.86 -17.85 10.74
CA MET A 24 -20.08 -18.66 11.68
C MET A 24 -19.40 -19.84 10.97
N ASP A 25 -20.08 -20.47 10.02
CA ASP A 25 -19.51 -21.57 9.22
C ASP A 25 -18.38 -21.03 8.33
N GLU A 26 -18.58 -19.90 7.66
CA GLU A 26 -17.52 -19.22 6.87
C GLU A 26 -16.32 -18.79 7.72
N LEU A 27 -16.57 -18.32 8.96
CA LEU A 27 -15.50 -17.97 9.90
C LEU A 27 -14.74 -19.22 10.38
N ALA A 28 -15.45 -20.31 10.66
CA ALA A 28 -14.84 -21.59 11.06
C ALA A 28 -13.98 -22.17 9.93
N ASP A 29 -14.46 -22.12 8.69
CA ASP A 29 -13.71 -22.56 7.50
C ASP A 29 -12.46 -21.70 7.29
N THR A 30 -12.57 -20.38 7.46
CA THR A 30 -11.42 -19.47 7.35
C THR A 30 -10.39 -19.70 8.47
N ILE A 31 -10.84 -19.98 9.69
CA ILE A 31 -9.94 -20.32 10.80
C ILE A 31 -9.22 -21.65 10.52
N ALA A 32 -9.93 -22.65 10.01
CA ALA A 32 -9.36 -23.94 9.64
C ALA A 32 -8.33 -23.84 8.50
N GLU A 33 -8.55 -22.94 7.53
CA GLU A 33 -7.65 -22.73 6.39
C GLU A 33 -6.39 -21.92 6.75
N PHE A 34 -6.53 -20.86 7.57
CA PHE A 34 -5.44 -19.90 7.80
C PHE A 34 -4.76 -20.00 9.17
N SER A 35 -5.34 -20.69 10.15
CA SER A 35 -4.78 -20.79 11.52
C SER A 35 -4.18 -22.15 11.86
N VAL A 36 -3.92 -23.05 10.89
CA VAL A 36 -3.46 -24.41 11.21
C VAL A 36 -2.43 -24.93 10.20
N LYS A 37 -1.36 -25.58 10.67
CA LYS A 37 -0.50 -26.47 9.85
C LYS A 37 -0.74 -27.92 10.28
N PRO A 38 -0.73 -28.90 9.35
CA PRO A 38 -0.86 -30.30 9.73
C PRO A 38 0.37 -30.76 10.53
N SER A 39 0.13 -31.25 11.75
CA SER A 39 1.17 -31.86 12.59
C SER A 39 1.53 -33.28 12.08
N THR A 40 2.63 -33.84 12.58
CA THR A 40 3.20 -35.14 12.14
C THR A 40 2.31 -36.35 12.51
N THR A 41 1.23 -36.13 13.26
CA THR A 41 0.21 -37.14 13.59
C THR A 41 -1.15 -36.76 13.01
N PRO A 42 -1.88 -37.70 12.37
CA PRO A 42 -3.00 -37.42 11.47
C PRO A 42 -4.31 -36.93 12.12
N GLU A 43 -4.33 -36.56 13.40
CA GLU A 43 -5.55 -36.16 14.12
C GLU A 43 -5.40 -34.93 15.06
N GLU A 44 -4.27 -34.21 15.02
CA GLU A 44 -4.08 -33.02 15.88
C GLU A 44 -3.70 -31.78 15.05
N PHE A 45 -4.44 -30.70 15.29
CA PHE A 45 -4.36 -29.42 14.60
C PHE A 45 -3.75 -28.38 15.57
N ASP A 46 -2.49 -28.03 15.37
CA ASP A 46 -1.82 -27.01 16.17
C ASP A 46 -2.18 -25.60 15.66
N PRO A 47 -2.75 -24.70 16.49
CA PRO A 47 -3.05 -23.34 16.09
C PRO A 47 -1.75 -22.59 15.80
N VAL A 48 -1.59 -22.12 14.57
CA VAL A 48 -0.47 -21.28 14.14
C VAL A 48 -0.94 -19.84 14.13
N GLU A 49 -0.55 -19.07 15.14
CA GLU A 49 -0.66 -17.61 15.09
C GLU A 49 0.22 -17.08 13.96
N VAL A 50 -0.37 -16.29 13.05
CA VAL A 50 0.39 -15.56 12.03
C VAL A 50 1.30 -14.55 12.73
N THR A 51 2.54 -14.97 12.94
CA THR A 51 3.53 -14.25 13.75
C THR A 51 4.34 -13.25 12.93
N ASP A 52 4.36 -13.38 11.60
CA ASP A 52 5.18 -12.56 10.71
C ASP A 52 4.52 -11.23 10.30
N GLY A 53 3.22 -11.24 10.03
CA GLY A 53 2.45 -10.05 9.62
C GLY A 53 1.32 -10.32 8.63
N PHE A 54 0.45 -9.33 8.45
CA PHE A 54 -0.65 -9.35 7.48
C PHE A 54 -0.83 -7.98 6.81
N VAL A 55 -1.53 -7.95 5.67
CA VAL A 55 -1.80 -6.70 4.95
C VAL A 55 -3.25 -6.28 5.19
N TYR A 56 -3.43 -5.09 5.76
CA TYR A 56 -4.75 -4.51 6.01
C TYR A 56 -4.99 -3.32 5.10
N LEU A 57 -5.95 -3.40 4.17
CA LEU A 57 -6.28 -2.31 3.23
C LEU A 57 -5.05 -1.76 2.47
N GLY A 58 -4.07 -2.62 2.17
CA GLY A 58 -2.80 -2.25 1.52
C GLY A 58 -1.68 -1.83 2.49
N CYS A 59 -1.96 -1.69 3.77
CA CYS A 59 -1.00 -1.37 4.81
C CYS A 59 -0.37 -2.66 5.38
N PRO A 60 0.96 -2.86 5.31
CA PRO A 60 1.61 -3.99 5.97
C PRO A 60 1.66 -3.74 7.49
N ILE A 61 1.05 -4.65 8.25
CA ILE A 61 1.06 -4.69 9.71
C ILE A 61 1.80 -5.95 10.14
N GLY A 62 2.85 -5.81 10.94
CA GLY A 62 3.62 -6.96 11.42
C GLY A 62 5.07 -6.63 11.65
N SER A 63 5.93 -7.63 11.46
CA SER A 63 7.37 -7.50 11.59
C SER A 63 7.95 -6.51 10.56
N PRO A 64 9.06 -5.81 10.88
CA PRO A 64 9.78 -4.98 9.92
C PRO A 64 10.25 -5.77 8.70
N GLU A 65 10.63 -7.04 8.87
CA GLU A 65 11.06 -7.94 7.80
C GLU A 65 9.92 -8.20 6.81
N PHE A 66 8.72 -8.48 7.32
CA PHE A 66 7.52 -8.64 6.49
C PHE A 66 7.21 -7.35 5.72
N ALA A 67 7.23 -6.20 6.40
CA ALA A 67 6.96 -4.90 5.76
C ALA A 67 7.95 -4.60 4.63
N ARG A 68 9.26 -4.84 4.84
CA ARG A 68 10.29 -4.69 3.80
C ARG A 68 10.06 -5.60 2.61
N SER A 69 9.71 -6.87 2.85
CA SER A 69 9.38 -7.81 1.78
C SER A 69 8.18 -7.33 0.94
N TYR A 70 7.16 -6.79 1.60
CA TYR A 70 5.98 -6.24 0.94
C TYR A 70 6.30 -5.00 0.10
N PHE A 71 7.13 -4.09 0.62
CA PHE A 71 7.59 -2.91 -0.11
C PHE A 71 8.29 -3.29 -1.41
N LYS A 72 9.21 -4.26 -1.36
CA LYS A 72 9.91 -4.76 -2.55
C LYS A 72 8.97 -5.34 -3.60
N VAL A 73 7.98 -6.12 -3.17
CA VAL A 73 6.95 -6.66 -4.07
C VAL A 73 6.20 -5.54 -4.78
N LYS A 74 5.77 -4.50 -4.03
CA LYS A 74 5.03 -3.37 -4.61
C LYS A 74 5.86 -2.50 -5.54
N VAL A 75 7.11 -2.21 -5.21
CA VAL A 75 8.02 -1.52 -6.14
C VAL A 75 8.20 -2.35 -7.41
N ASN A 76 8.38 -3.66 -7.29
CA ASN A 76 8.57 -4.52 -8.45
C ASN A 76 7.33 -4.62 -9.35
N GLU A 77 6.12 -4.65 -8.79
CA GLU A 77 4.86 -4.54 -9.56
C GLU A 77 4.86 -3.26 -10.40
N VAL A 78 5.19 -2.11 -9.80
CA VAL A 78 5.24 -0.81 -10.49
C VAL A 78 6.37 -0.77 -11.53
N ARG A 79 7.52 -1.38 -11.24
CA ARG A 79 8.63 -1.54 -12.20
C ARG A 79 8.20 -2.33 -13.43
N GLN A 80 7.42 -3.40 -13.26
CA GLN A 80 6.87 -4.16 -14.38
C GLN A 80 5.85 -3.35 -15.19
N GLU A 81 5.01 -2.56 -14.53
CA GLU A 81 4.08 -1.66 -15.23
C GLU A 81 4.81 -0.55 -16.01
N ALA A 82 5.86 0.02 -15.44
CA ALA A 82 6.71 0.99 -16.12
C ALA A 82 7.32 0.39 -17.40
N ARG A 83 7.84 -0.83 -17.34
CA ARG A 83 8.34 -1.56 -18.53
C ARG A 83 7.26 -1.80 -19.58
N LYS A 84 6.03 -2.12 -19.17
CA LYS A 84 4.90 -2.26 -20.10
C LYS A 84 4.59 -0.94 -20.81
N LEU A 85 4.69 0.20 -20.12
CA LEU A 85 4.53 1.52 -20.75
C LEU A 85 5.60 1.77 -21.83
N HIS A 86 6.86 1.38 -21.58
CA HIS A 86 7.91 1.48 -22.60
C HIS A 86 7.63 0.64 -23.84
N GLN A 87 7.09 -0.57 -23.66
CA GLN A 87 6.83 -1.51 -24.76
C GLN A 87 5.60 -1.15 -25.60
N GLN A 88 4.56 -0.61 -24.97
CA GLN A 88 3.26 -0.41 -25.63
C GLN A 88 3.08 0.99 -26.22
N ILE A 89 3.85 1.99 -25.74
CA ILE A 89 3.63 3.40 -26.07
C ILE A 89 4.88 3.97 -26.72
N ASN A 90 4.76 4.34 -27.99
CA ASN A 90 5.86 4.89 -28.78
C ASN A 90 6.15 6.37 -28.47
N ASP A 91 5.14 7.14 -28.07
CA ASP A 91 5.30 8.57 -27.79
C ASP A 91 5.90 8.81 -26.39
N HIS A 92 7.05 9.50 -26.34
CA HIS A 92 7.79 9.80 -25.12
C HIS A 92 6.98 10.63 -24.12
N GLN A 93 6.26 11.64 -24.60
CA GLN A 93 5.50 12.56 -23.74
C GLN A 93 4.32 11.83 -23.08
N THR A 94 3.60 11.03 -23.85
CA THR A 94 2.50 10.19 -23.35
C THR A 94 3.01 9.18 -22.33
N ARG A 95 4.17 8.55 -22.59
CA ARG A 95 4.80 7.59 -21.66
C ARG A 95 5.15 8.24 -20.32
N LEU A 96 5.85 9.38 -20.36
CA LEU A 96 6.20 10.16 -19.16
C LEU A 96 4.96 10.60 -18.38
N HIS A 97 3.93 11.08 -19.10
CA HIS A 97 2.71 11.54 -18.48
C HIS A 97 1.96 10.41 -17.76
N LEU A 98 1.79 9.26 -18.40
CA LEU A 98 1.13 8.09 -17.80
C LEU A 98 1.92 7.55 -16.61
N PHE A 99 3.24 7.49 -16.70
CA PHE A 99 4.09 7.10 -15.58
C PHE A 99 3.89 8.02 -14.37
N THR A 100 3.97 9.34 -14.60
CA THR A 100 3.86 10.34 -13.53
C THR A 100 2.47 10.38 -12.90
N MET A 101 1.43 10.30 -13.73
CA MET A 101 0.04 10.48 -13.29
C MET A 101 -0.64 9.20 -12.79
N SER A 102 -0.13 8.01 -13.13
CA SER A 102 -0.82 6.75 -12.80
C SER A 102 0.08 5.70 -12.16
N THR A 103 1.22 5.38 -12.76
CA THR A 103 2.11 4.30 -12.30
C THR A 103 2.82 4.68 -11.02
N MET A 104 3.43 5.87 -10.98
CA MET A 104 4.14 6.38 -9.81
C MET A 104 3.22 6.66 -8.62
N LEU A 105 1.95 7.00 -8.84
CA LEU A 105 1.00 7.28 -7.75
C LEU A 105 0.57 6.03 -6.97
N LYS A 106 1.00 4.84 -7.38
CA LYS A 106 0.77 3.58 -6.66
C LYS A 106 1.71 3.36 -5.47
N LEU A 107 2.79 4.12 -5.34
CA LEU A 107 3.80 3.92 -4.28
C LEU A 107 3.73 4.91 -3.09
N PRO A 108 3.29 6.17 -3.23
CA PRO A 108 3.40 7.17 -2.17
C PRO A 108 2.79 6.78 -0.83
N TYR A 109 1.69 6.02 -0.82
CA TYR A 109 1.05 5.61 0.44
C TYR A 109 1.96 4.70 1.29
N LEU A 110 2.91 3.99 0.67
CA LEU A 110 3.88 3.14 1.36
C LEU A 110 4.97 3.96 2.05
N LEU A 111 5.23 5.19 1.59
CA LEU A 111 6.29 6.03 2.16
C LEU A 111 6.01 6.41 3.62
N GLY A 112 4.75 6.67 3.98
CA GLY A 112 4.38 6.92 5.37
C GLY A 112 4.51 5.66 6.25
N MET A 113 4.32 4.47 5.66
CA MET A 113 4.47 3.19 6.35
C MET A 113 5.93 2.83 6.58
N ASP A 114 6.80 3.18 5.63
CA ASP A 114 8.23 2.98 5.71
C ASP A 114 8.84 3.69 6.93
N ILE A 115 8.43 4.93 7.20
CA ILE A 115 8.83 5.63 8.43
C ILE A 115 8.37 4.88 9.68
N MET A 116 7.13 4.38 9.72
CA MET A 116 6.63 3.65 10.89
C MET A 116 7.45 2.39 11.21
N HIS A 117 7.92 1.68 10.19
CA HIS A 117 8.64 0.42 10.35
C HIS A 117 10.16 0.57 10.47
N ASN A 118 10.74 1.64 9.92
CA ASN A 118 12.19 1.82 9.85
C ASN A 118 12.74 3.00 10.68
N LEU A 119 11.90 3.78 11.39
CA LEU A 119 12.37 4.87 12.26
C LEU A 119 13.15 4.32 13.47
N PRO A 120 14.44 4.67 13.64
CA PRO A 120 15.19 4.29 14.83
C PRO A 120 14.70 5.06 16.05
N LEU A 121 14.26 4.35 17.09
CA LEU A 121 13.65 4.94 18.29
C LEU A 121 14.66 5.63 19.23
N THR A 122 15.95 5.29 19.14
CA THR A 122 16.97 5.73 20.11
C THR A 122 17.92 6.81 19.59
N ASP A 123 18.19 6.85 18.28
CA ASP A 123 19.34 7.59 17.72
C ASP A 123 18.96 8.46 16.50
N PHE A 124 17.68 8.79 16.31
CA PHE A 124 17.28 9.63 15.18
C PHE A 124 17.59 11.11 15.41
N ASP A 125 18.40 11.71 14.53
CA ASP A 125 18.62 13.15 14.49
C ASP A 125 17.42 13.86 13.84
N TYR A 126 16.55 14.43 14.66
CA TYR A 126 15.40 15.22 14.21
C TYR A 126 15.79 16.44 13.34
N GLY A 127 17.05 16.88 13.35
CA GLY A 127 17.54 17.93 12.45
C GLY A 127 17.58 17.50 10.98
N ASN A 128 17.72 16.20 10.71
CA ASN A 128 17.76 15.62 9.37
C ASN A 128 16.42 15.02 8.92
N TRP A 129 15.34 15.37 9.61
CA TRP A 129 14.01 14.84 9.34
C TRP A 129 13.55 15.00 7.88
N MET A 130 14.00 16.05 7.18
CA MET A 130 13.63 16.29 5.77
C MET A 130 14.42 15.45 4.76
N ASN A 131 15.52 14.83 5.17
CA ASN A 131 16.38 13.97 4.35
C ASN A 131 16.18 12.50 4.75
N TRP A 132 14.93 12.06 4.85
CA TRP A 132 14.61 10.67 5.16
C TRP A 132 15.22 9.75 4.10
N TYR A 133 15.96 8.74 4.55
CA TYR A 133 16.58 7.74 3.69
C TYR A 133 16.22 6.35 4.19
N SER A 134 15.77 5.51 3.27
CA SER A 134 15.41 4.13 3.51
C SER A 134 15.57 3.33 2.22
N GLU A 135 15.57 2.00 2.35
CA GLU A 135 15.63 1.09 1.21
C GLU A 135 14.47 1.34 0.21
N LEU A 136 13.27 1.67 0.71
CA LEU A 136 12.13 1.99 -0.16
C LEU A 136 12.34 3.31 -0.93
N VAL A 137 12.91 4.33 -0.28
CA VAL A 137 13.22 5.61 -0.93
C VAL A 137 14.21 5.38 -2.08
N GLU A 138 15.27 4.63 -1.82
CA GLU A 138 16.28 4.27 -2.82
C GLU A 138 15.69 3.46 -3.97
N ASP A 139 14.88 2.44 -3.68
CA ASP A 139 14.18 1.62 -4.66
C ASP A 139 13.28 2.46 -5.60
N ILE A 140 12.61 3.49 -5.07
CA ILE A 140 11.76 4.40 -5.85
C ILE A 140 12.62 5.35 -6.71
N GLU A 141 13.74 5.85 -6.19
CA GLU A 141 14.66 6.68 -6.95
C GLU A 141 15.35 5.91 -8.07
N GLU A 142 15.73 4.65 -7.82
CA GLU A 142 16.27 3.75 -8.84
C GLU A 142 15.20 3.46 -9.92
N LEU A 143 13.95 3.18 -9.53
CA LEU A 143 12.84 3.02 -10.47
C LEU A 143 12.70 4.26 -11.36
N LEU A 144 12.70 5.46 -10.78
CA LEU A 144 12.58 6.71 -11.53
C LEU A 144 13.78 6.93 -12.46
N ARG A 145 14.99 6.64 -12.00
CA ARG A 145 16.22 6.73 -12.82
C ARG A 145 16.17 5.75 -13.99
N SER A 146 15.79 4.50 -13.74
CA SER A 146 15.65 3.47 -14.79
C SER A 146 14.60 3.86 -15.82
N PHE A 147 13.45 4.38 -15.37
CA PHE A 147 12.38 4.83 -16.25
C PHE A 147 12.84 5.99 -17.15
N LEU A 148 13.52 6.99 -16.57
CA LEU A 148 14.02 8.12 -17.34
C LEU A 148 15.15 7.70 -18.31
N SER A 149 16.03 6.79 -17.90
CA SER A 149 17.10 6.24 -18.75
C SER A 149 16.51 5.53 -19.96
N GLU A 150 15.52 4.65 -19.75
CA GLU A 150 14.76 3.97 -20.82
C GLU A 150 13.89 4.94 -21.64
N LEU A 151 13.50 6.08 -21.09
CA LEU A 151 12.71 7.08 -21.79
C LEU A 151 13.58 7.94 -22.72
N LEU A 152 14.78 8.29 -22.29
CA LEU A 152 15.69 9.18 -23.02
C LEU A 152 16.67 8.42 -23.92
N ASP A 153 16.72 7.09 -23.83
CA ASP A 153 17.71 6.23 -24.50
C ASP A 153 19.15 6.57 -24.08
N GLU A 154 19.33 6.93 -22.80
CA GLU A 154 20.60 7.33 -22.21
C GLU A 154 21.08 6.26 -21.22
N ALA A 155 22.35 5.87 -21.31
CA ALA A 155 22.90 4.78 -20.50
C ALA A 155 23.01 5.13 -19.00
N GLU A 156 23.25 6.41 -18.68
CA GLU A 156 23.36 6.88 -17.31
C GLU A 156 22.82 8.31 -17.23
N ILE A 157 21.92 8.53 -16.27
CA ILE A 157 21.39 9.87 -15.98
C ILE A 157 22.13 10.42 -14.77
N PRO A 158 22.76 11.61 -14.85
CA PRO A 158 23.39 12.26 -13.70
C PRO A 158 22.40 12.56 -12.58
N ASP A 159 22.86 12.52 -11.32
CA ASP A 159 22.01 12.74 -10.13
C ASP A 159 21.30 14.10 -10.14
N HIS A 160 21.98 15.15 -10.61
CA HIS A 160 21.40 16.48 -10.68
C HIS A 160 20.21 16.55 -11.65
N THR A 161 20.19 15.73 -12.71
CA THR A 161 19.06 15.66 -13.64
C THR A 161 17.83 15.11 -12.93
N ILE A 162 17.99 14.09 -12.09
CA ILE A 162 16.89 13.54 -11.28
C ILE A 162 16.33 14.59 -10.33
N LEU A 163 17.20 15.34 -9.64
CA LEU A 163 16.80 16.43 -8.76
C LEU A 163 16.02 17.52 -9.53
N ILE A 164 16.48 17.90 -10.72
CA ILE A 164 15.78 18.87 -11.59
C ILE A 164 14.40 18.33 -12.00
N CYS A 165 14.28 17.06 -12.36
CA CYS A 165 13.00 16.44 -12.69
C CYS A 165 12.02 16.44 -11.50
N GLN A 166 12.52 16.32 -10.28
CA GLN A 166 11.72 16.36 -9.06
C GLN A 166 11.29 17.77 -8.64
N LEU A 167 11.93 18.83 -9.17
CA LEU A 167 11.48 20.21 -8.92
C LEU A 167 10.08 20.45 -9.49
N GLY A 168 9.32 21.32 -8.83
CA GLY A 168 7.97 21.66 -9.27
C GLY A 168 7.96 22.33 -10.64
N LEU A 169 6.86 22.16 -11.39
CA LEU A 169 6.67 22.78 -12.71
C LEU A 169 6.89 24.31 -12.70
N LYS A 170 6.52 24.98 -11.59
CA LYS A 170 6.71 26.44 -11.40
C LYS A 170 8.18 26.85 -11.36
N GLN A 171 9.08 25.93 -11.05
CA GLN A 171 10.52 26.14 -10.93
C GLN A 171 11.27 25.61 -12.16
N GLY A 172 10.55 25.16 -13.20
CA GLY A 172 11.15 24.61 -14.43
C GLY A 172 11.50 23.12 -14.35
N GLY A 173 11.10 22.41 -13.30
CA GLY A 173 11.23 20.95 -13.23
C GLY A 173 10.06 20.21 -13.87
N LEU A 174 10.06 18.87 -13.76
CA LEU A 174 8.99 18.00 -14.26
C LEU A 174 7.91 17.70 -13.22
N GLY A 175 8.12 18.09 -11.95
CA GLY A 175 7.20 17.81 -10.86
C GLY A 175 7.10 16.33 -10.49
N LEU A 176 8.16 15.55 -10.74
CA LEU A 176 8.19 14.14 -10.37
C LEU A 176 8.21 13.97 -8.84
N LEU A 177 7.77 12.81 -8.39
CA LEU A 177 7.79 12.46 -6.97
C LEU A 177 9.21 12.53 -6.40
N HIS A 178 9.40 13.32 -5.34
CA HIS A 178 10.57 13.24 -4.48
C HIS A 178 10.23 12.38 -3.24
N PRO A 179 10.68 11.10 -3.19
CA PRO A 179 10.22 10.14 -2.17
C PRO A 179 10.63 10.53 -0.74
N ALA A 180 11.87 10.98 -0.52
CA ALA A 180 12.38 11.37 0.80
C ALA A 180 11.55 12.48 1.46
N SER A 181 11.36 13.61 0.75
CA SER A 181 10.58 14.74 1.25
C SER A 181 9.09 14.39 1.46
N ARG A 182 8.54 13.51 0.62
CA ARG A 182 7.14 13.13 0.72
C ARG A 182 6.86 12.16 1.87
N ALA A 183 7.75 11.20 2.12
CA ALA A 183 7.57 10.18 3.16
C ALA A 183 7.22 10.79 4.52
N VAL A 184 8.01 11.77 4.90
CA VAL A 184 7.88 12.55 6.13
C VAL A 184 6.54 13.26 6.22
N SER A 185 6.15 13.95 5.14
CA SER A 185 4.91 14.71 5.09
C SER A 185 3.70 13.79 5.20
N ASP A 186 3.72 12.68 4.46
CA ASP A 186 2.64 11.69 4.45
C ASP A 186 2.51 10.99 5.83
N PHE A 187 3.63 10.68 6.49
CA PHE A 187 3.65 10.14 7.85
C PHE A 187 3.04 11.12 8.86
N ILE A 188 3.50 12.38 8.90
CA ILE A 188 3.00 13.41 9.83
C ILE A 188 1.50 13.62 9.64
N VAL A 189 1.03 13.73 8.38
CA VAL A 189 -0.39 13.92 8.08
C VAL A 189 -1.22 12.72 8.54
N SER A 190 -0.74 11.50 8.30
CA SER A 190 -1.40 10.27 8.73
C SER A 190 -1.52 10.20 10.26
N MET A 191 -0.42 10.44 10.97
CA MET A 191 -0.39 10.37 12.43
C MET A 191 -1.25 11.45 13.10
N ASN A 192 -1.24 12.68 12.57
CA ASN A 192 -2.12 13.75 13.06
C ASN A 192 -3.60 13.39 12.90
N LYS A 193 -3.99 12.81 11.77
CA LYS A 193 -5.37 12.34 11.55
C LYS A 193 -5.73 11.23 12.54
N ALA A 194 -4.84 10.25 12.73
CA ALA A 194 -5.06 9.16 13.68
C ALA A 194 -5.22 9.68 15.12
N GLN A 195 -4.36 10.61 15.55
CA GLN A 195 -4.45 11.23 16.88
C GLN A 195 -5.74 12.02 17.07
N PHE A 196 -6.19 12.74 16.05
CA PHE A 196 -7.46 13.47 16.10
C PHE A 196 -8.65 12.51 16.19
N SER A 197 -8.65 11.43 15.39
CA SER A 197 -9.69 10.40 15.42
C SER A 197 -9.73 9.62 16.75
N ALA A 198 -8.60 9.45 17.43
CA ALA A 198 -8.57 8.77 18.74
C ALA A 198 -9.06 9.65 19.91
N ARG A 199 -9.10 10.98 19.71
CA ARG A 199 -9.56 11.94 20.73
C ARG A 199 -11.07 12.23 20.67
N ASN A 200 -11.72 11.93 19.55
CA ASN A 200 -13.16 12.10 19.34
C ASN A 200 -13.89 10.75 19.43
#